data_AF-T5AGN3-F1
#
_entry.id   AF-T5AGN3-F1
#
_cell.length_a   1.000
_cell.length_b   1.000
_cell.length_c   1.000
_cell.angle_alpha   90.00
_cell.angle_beta   90.00
_cell.angle_gamma   90.00
#
_symmetry.space_group_name_H-M   'P 1'
#
loop_
_entity.id
_entity.type
_entity.pdbx_description
1 polymer ?
#
loop_
_entity_poly.entity_id
_entity_poly.type
_entity_poly.pdbx_seq_one_letter_code
_entity_poly.pdbx_strand_id
1 'polypeptide(L)'
;MAARYTDELGVERNMDIFPYMMAESYRIIHPPEVLAGRALHHMCINGAVDDIIWLMKADVTSGYLNALALYQEPLADMKSALHFAVEYRRERAIWLMLWLASTIPSGSFPNRIRSSLKFRGVLRLYIRDGVDIDLDIRSLHDSHGRTAQHIAQAASWGGERGELTEALSPP
;
A
#
# COMPACT_ATOMS: atom_id res chain seq x y z
N MET A 1 4.86 23.94 21.57
CA MET A 1 6.02 24.84 21.46
C MET A 1 5.81 25.65 20.19
N ALA A 2 5.66 26.98 20.28
CA ALA A 2 5.37 27.81 19.11
C ALA A 2 6.68 28.27 18.46
N ALA A 3 6.87 28.00 17.17
CA ALA A 3 8.03 28.47 16.42
C ALA A 3 7.64 29.59 15.45
N ARG A 4 8.65 30.33 15.02
CA ARG A 4 8.53 31.35 13.97
C ARG A 4 9.21 30.82 12.72
N TYR A 5 8.44 30.64 11.65
CA TYR A 5 8.94 30.23 10.35
C TYR A 5 9.01 31.44 9.41
N THR A 6 10.05 31.51 8.58
CA THR A 6 10.22 32.58 7.59
C THR A 6 10.56 31.96 6.26
N ASP A 7 9.80 32.28 5.23
CA ASP A 7 10.03 31.87 3.84
C ASP A 7 9.99 33.10 2.90
N GLU A 8 10.03 32.83 1.60
CA GLU A 8 10.01 33.85 0.55
C GLU A 8 8.67 34.61 0.47
N LEU A 9 7.62 34.08 1.11
CA LEU A 9 6.25 34.59 1.09
C LEU A 9 5.87 35.31 2.39
N GLY A 10 6.68 35.22 3.45
CA GLY A 10 6.52 36.01 4.67
C GLY A 10 6.97 35.31 5.95
N VAL A 11 6.46 35.80 7.08
CA VAL A 11 6.75 35.25 8.42
C VAL A 11 5.47 34.66 8.99
N GLU A 12 5.44 33.33 9.13
CA GLU A 12 4.38 32.66 9.87
C GLU A 12 4.73 32.63 11.36
N ARG A 13 3.91 33.31 12.15
CA ARG A 13 4.04 33.37 13.61
C ARG A 13 3.08 32.35 14.22
N ASN A 14 3.60 31.53 15.14
CA ASN A 14 2.88 30.44 15.81
C ASN A 14 2.65 29.18 14.97
N MET A 15 3.62 28.84 14.10
CA MET A 15 3.61 27.53 13.46
C MET A 15 3.75 26.45 14.54
N ASP A 16 2.80 25.51 14.58
CA ASP A 16 2.92 24.31 15.39
C ASP A 16 3.93 23.37 14.74
N ILE A 17 5.15 23.40 15.25
CA ILE A 17 6.23 22.55 14.74
C ILE A 17 6.18 21.14 15.29
N PHE A 18 5.33 20.85 16.27
CA PHE A 18 5.31 19.53 16.91
C PHE A 18 5.06 18.39 15.92
N PRO A 19 4.08 18.47 14.98
CA PRO A 19 3.89 17.44 13.96
C PRO A 19 5.12 17.23 13.07
N TYR A 20 5.82 18.32 12.72
CA TYR A 20 7.02 18.26 11.88
C TYR A 20 8.22 17.67 12.62
N MET A 21 8.41 18.05 13.89
CA MET A 21 9.43 17.44 14.75
C MET A 21 9.16 15.96 14.97
N MET A 22 7.90 15.57 15.17
CA MET A 22 7.51 14.17 15.29
C MET A 22 7.82 13.41 14.00
N ALA A 23 7.48 13.96 12.83
CA ALA A 23 7.79 13.34 11.54
C ALA A 23 9.30 13.19 11.31
N GLU A 24 10.11 14.21 11.62
CA GLU A 24 11.56 14.17 11.43
C GLU A 24 12.25 13.25 12.44
N SER A 25 11.85 13.29 13.71
CA SER A 25 12.35 12.35 14.72
C SER A 25 12.03 10.90 14.34
N TYR A 26 10.82 10.65 13.83
CA TYR A 26 10.42 9.33 13.31
C TYR A 26 11.31 8.91 12.14
N ARG A 27 11.61 9.83 11.20
CA ARG A 27 12.49 9.56 10.05
C ARG A 27 13.92 9.20 10.45
N ILE A 28 14.43 9.79 11.53
CA ILE A 28 15.78 9.53 12.06
C ILE A 28 15.84 8.17 12.79
N ILE A 29 14.76 7.80 13.48
CA ILE A 29 14.74 6.61 14.35
C ILE A 29 14.46 5.33 13.55
N HIS A 30 13.73 5.42 12.44
CA HIS A 30 13.31 4.24 11.66
C HIS A 30 14.14 4.02 10.40
N PRO A 31 14.46 2.76 10.05
CA PRO A 31 15.11 2.43 8.79
C PRO A 31 14.31 2.90 7.57
N PRO A 32 14.97 3.24 6.44
CA PRO A 32 14.33 3.68 5.20
C PRO A 32 13.20 2.75 4.71
N GLU A 33 13.34 1.45 4.92
CA GLU A 33 12.38 0.43 4.49
C GLU A 33 11.06 0.53 5.27
N VAL A 34 11.13 0.84 6.57
CA VAL A 34 9.95 1.07 7.43
C VAL A 34 9.21 2.33 6.99
N LEU A 35 9.97 3.38 6.65
CA LEU A 35 9.41 4.64 6.16
C LEU A 35 8.74 4.47 4.79
N ALA A 36 9.37 3.70 3.89
CA ALA A 36 8.79 3.36 2.59
C ALA A 36 7.50 2.55 2.75
N GLY A 37 7.47 1.57 3.67
CA GLY A 37 6.26 0.79 3.98
C GLY A 37 5.09 1.67 4.43
N ARG A 38 5.37 2.61 5.34
CA ARG A 38 4.39 3.62 5.76
C ARG A 38 3.94 4.54 4.64
N ALA A 39 4.87 5.03 3.83
CA ALA A 39 4.55 5.87 2.70
C ALA A 39 3.62 5.13 1.71
N LEU A 40 3.92 3.87 1.42
CA LEU A 40 3.06 3.00 0.61
C LEU A 40 1.66 2.89 1.21
N HIS A 41 1.54 2.65 2.51
CA HIS A 41 0.23 2.56 3.17
C HIS A 41 -0.56 3.87 3.05
N HIS A 42 0.08 5.02 3.28
CA HIS A 42 -0.55 6.34 3.07
C HIS A 42 -0.98 6.56 1.62
N MET A 43 -0.19 6.13 0.64
CA MET A 43 -0.57 6.21 -0.76
C MET A 43 -1.77 5.29 -1.07
N CYS A 44 -1.83 4.10 -0.47
CA CYS A 44 -2.98 3.19 -0.57
C CYS A 44 -4.25 3.79 0.05
N ILE A 45 -4.14 4.48 1.19
CA ILE A 45 -5.27 5.20 1.83
C ILE A 45 -5.80 6.31 0.90
N ASN A 46 -4.90 7.06 0.26
CA ASN A 46 -5.27 8.16 -0.64
C ASN A 46 -5.68 7.67 -2.04
N GLY A 47 -5.35 6.45 -2.42
CA GLY A 47 -5.55 5.93 -3.78
C GLY A 47 -4.57 6.55 -4.80
N ALA A 48 -3.40 6.99 -4.35
CA ALA A 48 -2.37 7.63 -5.16
C ALA A 48 -1.56 6.59 -5.96
N VAL A 49 -2.22 5.93 -6.91
CA VAL A 49 -1.68 4.81 -7.71
C VAL A 49 -0.39 5.17 -8.43
N ASP A 50 -0.27 6.41 -8.89
CA ASP A 50 0.87 6.88 -9.67
C ASP A 50 2.12 6.96 -8.79
N ASP A 51 1.94 7.47 -7.57
CA ASP A 51 3.00 7.55 -6.55
C ASP A 51 3.41 6.16 -6.08
N ILE A 52 2.47 5.22 -5.93
CA ILE A 52 2.78 3.82 -5.61
C ILE A 52 3.64 3.23 -6.72
N ILE A 53 3.27 3.40 -8.00
CA ILE A 53 4.04 2.86 -9.12
C ILE A 53 5.43 3.50 -9.16
N TRP A 54 5.54 4.80 -8.90
CA TRP A 54 6.82 5.50 -8.85
C TRP A 54 7.70 4.98 -7.71
N LEU A 55 7.16 4.85 -6.50
CA LEU A 55 7.86 4.29 -5.33
C LEU A 55 8.36 2.88 -5.62
N MET A 56 7.48 2.03 -6.15
CA MET A 56 7.82 0.65 -6.49
C MET A 56 8.94 0.58 -7.53
N LYS A 57 8.92 1.44 -8.57
CA LYS A 57 9.98 1.50 -9.59
C LYS A 57 11.31 1.96 -9.03
N ALA A 58 11.32 2.91 -8.10
CA ALA A 58 12.54 3.34 -7.43
C ALA A 58 13.15 2.18 -6.61
N ASP A 59 12.30 1.39 -5.96
CA ASP A 59 12.69 0.31 -5.05
C ASP A 59 12.97 -1.05 -5.74
N VAL A 60 12.58 -1.25 -7.02
CA VAL A 60 13.04 -2.39 -7.84
C VAL A 60 14.56 -2.55 -7.78
N THR A 61 15.28 -1.43 -7.70
CA THR A 61 16.75 -1.37 -7.66
C THR A 61 17.35 -1.84 -6.34
N SER A 62 16.59 -1.76 -5.23
CA SER A 62 17.09 -2.09 -3.88
C SER A 62 16.94 -3.57 -3.54
N GLY A 63 16.02 -4.28 -4.22
CA GLY A 63 15.71 -5.69 -3.96
C GLY A 63 14.72 -5.94 -2.83
N TYR A 64 14.22 -4.91 -2.14
CA TYR A 64 13.30 -5.04 -1.00
C TYR A 64 11.82 -4.90 -1.36
N LEU A 65 11.50 -4.83 -2.65
CA LEU A 65 10.16 -4.57 -3.17
C LEU A 65 9.08 -5.53 -2.62
N ASN A 66 9.43 -6.81 -2.40
CA ASN A 66 8.53 -7.80 -1.82
C ASN A 66 8.24 -7.50 -0.35
N ALA A 67 9.28 -7.19 0.43
CA ALA A 67 9.15 -6.81 1.83
C ALA A 67 8.34 -5.52 1.97
N LEU A 68 8.52 -4.56 1.04
CA LEU A 68 7.75 -3.33 0.99
C LEU A 68 6.25 -3.59 0.74
N ALA A 69 5.93 -4.39 -0.28
CA ALA A 69 4.52 -4.67 -0.64
C ALA A 69 3.78 -5.51 0.41
N LEU A 70 4.51 -6.36 1.14
CA LEU A 70 3.98 -7.23 2.19
C LEU A 70 4.11 -6.63 3.60
N TYR A 71 4.65 -5.41 3.72
CA TYR A 71 4.84 -4.74 5.00
C TYR A 71 3.52 -4.57 5.77
N GLN A 72 3.55 -4.95 7.04
CA GLN A 72 2.47 -4.75 8.01
C GLN A 72 2.89 -3.71 9.04
N GLU A 73 2.00 -2.74 9.31
CA GLU A 73 2.30 -1.61 10.18
C GLU A 73 2.00 -1.94 11.65
N PRO A 74 3.02 -2.09 12.53
CA PRO A 74 2.81 -2.46 13.92
C PRO A 74 2.02 -1.42 14.71
N LEU A 75 2.10 -0.13 14.34
CA LEU A 75 1.36 0.94 15.02
C LEU A 75 -0.06 1.14 14.46
N ALA A 76 -0.47 0.33 13.50
CA ALA A 76 -1.80 0.38 12.89
C ALA A 76 -2.37 -1.03 12.76
N ASP A 77 -2.40 -1.75 13.89
CA ASP A 77 -3.04 -3.07 13.99
C ASP A 77 -2.45 -4.11 13.03
N MET A 78 -1.16 -4.04 12.70
CA MET A 78 -0.53 -4.92 11.72
C MET A 78 -1.24 -4.88 10.34
N LYS A 79 -1.95 -3.80 10.00
CA LYS A 79 -2.58 -3.67 8.69
C LYS A 79 -1.51 -3.61 7.60
N SER A 80 -1.78 -4.32 6.51
CA SER A 80 -1.00 -4.22 5.27
C SER A 80 -1.58 -3.15 4.33
N ALA A 81 -0.85 -2.83 3.26
CA ALA A 81 -1.33 -1.92 2.22
C ALA A 81 -2.69 -2.36 1.63
N LEU A 82 -2.93 -3.68 1.51
CA LEU A 82 -4.20 -4.20 1.01
C LEU A 82 -5.35 -3.96 2.01
N HIS A 83 -5.11 -4.13 3.31
CA HIS A 83 -6.10 -3.80 4.35
C HIS A 83 -6.53 -2.34 4.25
N PHE A 84 -5.56 -1.41 4.16
CA PHE A 84 -5.86 0.01 4.02
C PHE A 84 -6.59 0.33 2.72
N ALA A 85 -6.14 -0.21 1.59
CA ALA A 85 -6.80 0.04 0.30
C ALA A 85 -8.27 -0.41 0.31
N VAL A 86 -8.57 -1.54 0.97
CA VAL A 86 -9.94 -2.02 1.19
C VAL A 86 -10.67 -1.13 2.19
N GLU A 87 -10.15 -0.87 3.37
CA GLU A 87 -10.83 -0.05 4.39
C GLU A 87 -11.25 1.33 3.85
N TYR A 88 -10.40 1.95 3.03
CA TYR A 88 -10.65 3.26 2.42
C TYR A 88 -11.29 3.22 1.03
N ARG A 89 -11.78 2.05 0.60
CA ARG A 89 -12.52 1.86 -0.68
C ARG A 89 -11.75 2.31 -1.94
N ARG A 90 -10.43 2.21 -1.94
CA ARG A 90 -9.56 2.62 -3.06
C ARG A 90 -9.37 1.49 -4.07
N GLU A 91 -10.38 1.25 -4.89
CA GLU A 91 -10.41 0.13 -5.86
C GLU A 91 -9.14 0.02 -6.72
N ARG A 92 -8.64 1.14 -7.28
CA ARG A 92 -7.43 1.09 -8.12
C ARG A 92 -6.19 0.68 -7.33
N ALA A 93 -6.08 1.10 -6.07
CA ALA A 93 -5.00 0.67 -5.19
C ALA A 93 -5.14 -0.81 -4.81
N ILE A 94 -6.36 -1.29 -4.57
CA ILE A 94 -6.62 -2.73 -4.34
C ILE A 94 -6.14 -3.56 -5.52
N TRP A 95 -6.58 -3.21 -6.73
CA TRP A 95 -6.17 -3.93 -7.95
C TRP A 95 -4.67 -3.88 -8.18
N LEU A 96 -4.02 -2.75 -7.90
CA LEU A 96 -2.56 -2.63 -7.98
C LEU A 96 -1.88 -3.56 -6.97
N MET A 97 -2.30 -3.55 -5.70
CA MET A 97 -1.69 -4.40 -4.67
C MET A 97 -1.90 -5.89 -4.96
N LEU A 98 -3.09 -6.29 -5.43
CA LEU A 98 -3.36 -7.66 -5.87
C LEU A 98 -2.47 -8.04 -7.07
N TRP A 99 -2.35 -7.16 -8.06
CA TRP A 99 -1.47 -7.43 -9.21
C TRP A 99 -0.01 -7.61 -8.79
N LEU A 100 0.47 -6.75 -7.89
CA LEU A 100 1.84 -6.78 -7.40
C LEU A 100 2.11 -8.05 -6.60
N ALA A 101 1.33 -8.32 -5.55
CA ALA A 101 1.75 -9.20 -4.46
C ALA A 101 0.78 -10.36 -4.17
N SER A 102 -0.21 -10.64 -5.04
CA SER A 102 -1.03 -11.86 -4.93
C SER A 102 -0.59 -12.94 -5.91
N THR A 103 -0.90 -14.19 -5.59
CA THR A 103 -0.66 -15.37 -6.44
C THR A 103 -1.73 -15.57 -7.51
N ILE A 104 -2.72 -14.67 -7.63
CA ILE A 104 -3.80 -14.76 -8.62
C ILE A 104 -3.20 -14.89 -10.03
N PRO A 105 -3.60 -15.85 -10.87
CA PRO A 105 -3.11 -15.94 -12.23
C PRO A 105 -3.38 -14.65 -13.03
N SER A 106 -2.40 -14.21 -13.84
CA SER A 106 -2.53 -12.97 -14.63
C SER A 106 -3.73 -12.98 -15.59
N GLY A 107 -4.22 -14.17 -15.98
CA GLY A 107 -5.41 -14.35 -16.81
C GLY A 107 -6.73 -14.11 -16.08
N SER A 108 -6.74 -14.19 -14.75
CA SER A 108 -7.94 -14.02 -13.91
C SER A 108 -8.22 -12.55 -13.57
N PHE A 109 -7.29 -11.63 -13.85
CA PHE A 109 -7.52 -10.21 -13.65
C PHE A 109 -8.41 -9.63 -14.77
N PRO A 110 -9.31 -8.68 -14.45
CA PRO A 110 -10.10 -8.02 -15.48
C PRO A 110 -9.25 -7.35 -16.55
N ASN A 111 -9.67 -7.45 -17.82
CA ASN A 111 -8.91 -6.92 -18.97
C ASN A 111 -8.54 -5.44 -18.81
N ARG A 112 -9.46 -4.62 -18.28
CA ARG A 112 -9.24 -3.19 -18.01
C ARG A 112 -8.03 -2.94 -17.09
N ILE A 113 -7.91 -3.76 -16.05
CA ILE A 113 -6.84 -3.67 -15.05
C ILE A 113 -5.53 -4.15 -15.66
N ARG A 114 -5.56 -5.33 -16.28
CA ARG A 114 -4.39 -5.94 -16.90
C ARG A 114 -3.76 -5.06 -18.00
N SER A 115 -4.57 -4.52 -18.90
CA SER A 115 -4.08 -3.63 -19.96
C SER A 115 -3.49 -2.35 -19.38
N SER A 116 -4.15 -1.74 -18.39
CA SER A 116 -3.66 -0.52 -17.74
C SER A 116 -2.34 -0.73 -17.02
N LEU A 117 -2.17 -1.82 -16.27
CA LEU A 117 -0.96 -2.07 -15.49
C LEU A 117 0.23 -2.48 -16.37
N LYS A 118 -0.03 -3.27 -17.42
CA LYS A 118 0.97 -3.62 -18.45
C LYS A 118 1.47 -2.37 -19.18
N PHE A 119 0.58 -1.48 -19.60
CA PHE A 119 0.95 -0.23 -20.28
C PHE A 119 1.90 0.63 -19.42
N ARG A 120 1.72 0.60 -18.09
CA ARG A 120 2.55 1.36 -17.15
C ARG A 120 3.84 0.64 -16.73
N GLY A 121 4.09 -0.56 -17.26
CA GLY A 121 5.27 -1.37 -16.97
C GLY A 121 5.33 -1.87 -15.52
N VAL A 122 4.19 -2.12 -14.89
CA VAL A 122 4.13 -2.62 -13.51
C VAL A 122 4.37 -4.13 -13.52
N LEU A 123 5.50 -4.55 -12.96
CA LEU A 123 5.87 -5.96 -12.81
C LEU A 123 5.09 -6.62 -11.67
N ARG A 124 4.88 -7.94 -11.77
CA ARG A 124 4.31 -8.72 -10.67
C ARG A 124 5.44 -9.24 -9.80
N LEU A 125 5.30 -9.12 -8.49
CA LEU A 125 6.36 -9.40 -7.50
C LEU A 125 6.49 -10.88 -7.20
N TYR A 126 5.37 -11.60 -7.16
CA TYR A 126 5.31 -13.04 -6.89
C TYR A 126 5.87 -13.94 -8.02
N ILE A 127 6.29 -13.36 -9.15
CA ILE A 127 6.94 -14.09 -10.24
C ILE A 127 8.29 -13.42 -10.51
N ARG A 128 9.32 -13.84 -9.77
CA ARG A 128 10.72 -13.58 -10.15
C ARG A 128 11.46 -14.90 -10.14
N ASP A 129 12.06 -15.25 -11.28
CA ASP A 129 12.91 -16.43 -11.50
C ASP A 129 12.26 -17.80 -11.19
N GLY A 130 10.93 -17.91 -11.30
CA GLY A 130 10.23 -19.19 -11.15
C GLY A 130 10.19 -19.74 -9.72
N VAL A 131 10.59 -18.93 -8.73
CA VAL A 131 10.48 -19.25 -7.31
C VAL A 131 9.26 -18.54 -6.76
N ASP A 132 8.30 -19.33 -6.26
CA ASP A 132 7.13 -18.82 -5.56
C ASP A 132 7.61 -18.13 -4.29
N ILE A 133 7.26 -16.86 -4.12
CA ILE A 133 7.44 -16.20 -2.83
C ILE A 133 6.22 -16.62 -2.02
N ASP A 134 6.43 -17.49 -1.04
CA ASP A 134 5.39 -18.24 -0.28
C ASP A 134 4.27 -17.41 0.37
N LEU A 135 4.28 -16.07 0.27
CA LEU A 135 3.33 -15.21 0.97
C LEU A 135 2.50 -14.35 0.01
N ASP A 136 1.26 -14.77 -0.17
CA ASP A 136 0.22 -13.99 -0.85
C ASP A 136 -0.28 -12.84 0.05
N ILE A 137 -0.31 -11.61 -0.47
CA ILE A 137 -0.82 -10.45 0.27
C ILE A 137 -2.26 -10.62 0.80
N ARG A 138 -3.07 -11.48 0.17
CA ARG A 138 -4.45 -11.80 0.58
C ARG A 138 -4.50 -12.63 1.87
N SER A 139 -3.45 -13.39 2.19
CA SER A 139 -3.37 -14.23 3.40
C SER A 139 -2.84 -13.48 4.62
N LEU A 140 -2.43 -12.21 4.47
CA LEU A 140 -2.02 -11.38 5.60
C LEU A 140 -3.20 -11.08 6.52
N HIS A 141 -2.95 -11.18 7.82
CA HIS A 141 -3.94 -10.89 8.87
C HIS A 141 -3.54 -9.66 9.67
N ASP A 142 -4.50 -8.78 9.96
CA ASP A 142 -4.33 -7.72 10.97
C ASP A 142 -4.24 -8.31 12.40
N SER A 143 -4.02 -7.44 13.40
CA SER A 143 -3.92 -7.81 14.82
C SER A 143 -5.17 -8.47 15.38
N HIS A 144 -6.31 -8.37 14.67
CA HIS A 144 -7.59 -8.96 15.03
C HIS A 144 -7.84 -10.29 14.29
N GLY A 145 -6.85 -10.80 13.54
CA GLY A 145 -6.99 -12.03 12.76
C GLY A 145 -7.84 -11.86 11.50
N ARG A 146 -8.06 -10.63 11.03
CA ARG A 146 -8.87 -10.36 9.82
C ARG A 146 -7.97 -10.18 8.62
N THR A 147 -8.39 -10.74 7.49
CA THR A 147 -7.79 -10.44 6.18
C THR A 147 -8.48 -9.23 5.54
N ALA A 148 -7.91 -8.73 4.43
CA ALA A 148 -8.55 -7.70 3.63
C ALA A 148 -9.95 -8.11 3.11
N GLN A 149 -10.17 -9.41 2.85
CA GLN A 149 -11.50 -9.93 2.49
C GLN A 149 -12.52 -9.73 3.60
N HIS A 150 -12.14 -10.04 4.85
CA HIS A 150 -12.99 -9.86 6.02
C HIS A 150 -13.39 -8.38 6.18
N ILE A 151 -12.47 -7.44 5.96
CA ILE A 151 -12.77 -6.00 5.97
C ILE A 151 -13.77 -5.63 4.87
N ALA A 152 -13.58 -6.14 3.64
CA ALA A 152 -14.49 -5.86 2.52
C ALA A 152 -15.91 -6.40 2.78
N GLN A 153 -16.03 -7.60 3.35
CA GLN A 153 -17.30 -8.22 3.72
C GLN A 153 -18.02 -7.41 4.82
N ALA A 154 -17.31 -7.05 5.89
CA ALA A 154 -17.86 -6.24 6.98
C ALA A 154 -18.38 -4.88 6.49
N ALA A 155 -17.72 -4.29 5.49
CA ALA A 155 -18.13 -3.03 4.88
C ALA A 155 -19.24 -3.17 3.82
N SER A 156 -19.81 -4.37 3.64
CA SER A 156 -20.91 -4.68 2.71
C SER A 156 -20.65 -4.23 1.28
N TRP A 157 -19.51 -4.62 0.71
CA TRP A 157 -19.14 -4.31 -0.68
C TRP A 157 -19.98 -5.04 -1.76
N GLY A 158 -21.23 -5.39 -1.48
CA GLY A 158 -22.12 -6.11 -2.40
C GLY A 158 -22.64 -5.26 -3.58
N GLY A 159 -23.06 -5.93 -4.66
CA GLY A 159 -23.80 -5.34 -5.80
C GLY A 159 -22.96 -5.15 -7.06
N GLU A 160 -21.99 -4.24 -7.05
CA GLU A 160 -21.20 -3.83 -8.24
C GLU A 160 -19.71 -4.21 -8.16
N ARG A 161 -19.26 -4.77 -7.02
CA ARG A 161 -17.85 -5.12 -6.74
C ARG A 161 -17.61 -6.62 -6.55
N GLY A 162 -18.49 -7.47 -7.09
CA GLY A 162 -18.38 -8.94 -6.97
C GLY A 162 -17.00 -9.46 -7.39
N GLU A 163 -16.46 -8.97 -8.52
CA GLU A 163 -15.11 -9.32 -9.00
C GLU A 163 -14.02 -9.00 -7.98
N LEU A 164 -14.14 -7.87 -7.27
CA LEU A 164 -13.18 -7.45 -6.24
C LEU A 164 -13.28 -8.32 -5.00
N THR A 165 -14.50 -8.63 -4.55
CA THR A 165 -14.72 -9.49 -3.39
C THR A 165 -14.17 -10.90 -3.62
N GLU A 166 -14.37 -11.44 -4.83
CA GLU A 166 -13.80 -12.71 -5.23
C GLU A 166 -12.27 -12.66 -5.26
N ALA A 167 -11.69 -11.62 -5.89
CA ALA A 167 -10.25 -11.44 -5.97
C ALA A 167 -9.56 -11.20 -4.61
N LEU A 168 -10.30 -10.74 -3.59
CA LEU A 168 -9.77 -10.58 -2.23
C LEU A 168 -9.71 -11.90 -1.45
N SER A 169 -10.40 -12.94 -1.91
CA SER A 169 -10.40 -14.24 -1.22
C SER A 169 -8.97 -14.80 -1.16
N PRO A 170 -8.46 -15.17 0.03
CA PRO A 170 -7.16 -15.83 0.14
C PRO A 170 -7.10 -17.14 -0.69
N PRO A 171 -5.90 -17.59 -1.11
CA PRO A 171 -5.73 -18.86 -1.80
C PRO A 171 -6.12 -20.08 -0.94
#